data_AF-A0A9R0BM69-F1
#
_entry.id   AF-A0A9R0BM69-F1
#
_cell.length_a   1.000
_cell.length_b   1.000
_cell.length_c   1.000
_cell.angle_alpha   90.00
_cell.angle_beta   90.00
_cell.angle_gamma   90.00
#
_symmetry.space_group_name_H-M   'P 1'
#
loop_
_entity.id
_entity.type
_entity.pdbx_description
1 polymer ?
#
loop_
_entity_poly.entity_id
_entity_poly.type
_entity_poly.pdbx_seq_one_letter_code
_entity_poly.pdbx_strand_id
1 'polypeptide(L)'
;MQIEQLDLETRNKIYCYTKKILRKYQKGITSGKLTADKFADNILSQHFISSILNEKIVNETNFKISYRNYIETLINIQNENLSNLRKKSTKTAKCFNISQITQLKNLLSNTGYNLLIPYKYLTARDIEGIVTLINTGSIELGNERIYNYISKA
;
A
#
# COMPACT_ATOMS: atom_id res chain seq x y z
N MET A 1 9.03 17.32 -6.01
CA MET A 1 7.93 16.35 -6.20
C MET A 1 7.73 15.52 -4.93
N GLN A 2 6.55 14.93 -4.72
CA GLN A 2 6.22 14.04 -3.59
C GLN A 2 5.75 12.66 -4.09
N ILE A 3 5.78 11.62 -3.25
CA ILE A 3 5.36 10.26 -3.63
C ILE A 3 3.89 10.18 -4.04
N GLU A 4 3.03 11.01 -3.43
CA GLU A 4 1.60 11.11 -3.72
C GLU A 4 1.31 11.61 -5.14
N GLN A 5 2.25 12.37 -5.71
CA GLN A 5 2.16 12.98 -7.03
C GLN A 5 2.56 12.04 -8.16
N LEU A 6 3.14 10.87 -7.83
CA LEU A 6 3.42 9.84 -8.82
C LEU A 6 2.12 9.19 -9.30
N ASP A 7 2.12 8.71 -10.55
CA ASP A 7 1.01 7.94 -11.09
C ASP A 7 0.80 6.64 -10.28
N LEU A 8 -0.44 6.14 -10.31
CA LEU A 8 -0.83 4.98 -9.51
C LEU A 8 -0.05 3.71 -9.86
N GLU A 9 0.33 3.54 -11.12
CA GLU A 9 1.08 2.36 -11.56
C GLU A 9 2.49 2.38 -10.96
N THR A 10 3.19 3.50 -11.08
CA THR A 10 4.52 3.71 -10.48
C THR A 10 4.45 3.58 -8.96
N ARG A 11 3.46 4.20 -8.30
CA ARG A 11 3.25 4.05 -6.85
C ARG A 11 3.02 2.59 -6.45
N ASN A 12 2.22 1.84 -7.21
CA ASN A 12 1.97 0.43 -6.94
C ASN A 12 3.24 -0.41 -7.09
N LYS A 13 4.05 -0.20 -8.14
CA LYS A 13 5.33 -0.90 -8.33
C LYS A 13 6.29 -0.62 -7.16
N ILE A 14 6.42 0.65 -6.76
CA ILE A 14 7.23 1.05 -5.61
C ILE A 14 6.71 0.38 -4.33
N TYR A 15 5.40 0.40 -4.08
CA TYR A 15 4.77 -0.23 -2.93
C TYR A 15 5.08 -1.73 -2.86
N CYS A 16 4.85 -2.46 -3.96
CA CYS A 16 5.08 -3.90 -4.04
C CYS A 16 6.53 -4.27 -3.74
N TYR A 17 7.48 -3.53 -4.32
CA TYR A 17 8.90 -3.73 -4.09
C TYR A 17 9.30 -3.40 -2.65
N THR A 18 8.86 -2.25 -2.15
CA THR A 18 9.11 -1.78 -0.79
C THR A 18 8.59 -2.79 0.24
N LYS A 19 7.35 -3.30 0.08
CA LYS A 19 6.78 -4.33 0.95
C LYS A 19 7.57 -5.64 0.93
N LYS A 20 8.07 -6.06 -0.24
CA LYS A 20 8.93 -7.24 -0.37
C LYS A 20 10.22 -7.06 0.45
N ILE A 21 10.86 -5.89 0.36
CA ILE A 21 12.08 -5.59 1.12
C ILE A 21 11.78 -5.44 2.62
N LEU A 22 10.70 -4.74 3.01
CA LEU A 22 10.31 -4.57 4.41
C LEU A 22 10.18 -5.91 5.13
N ARG A 23 9.56 -6.91 4.47
CA ARG A 23 9.46 -8.27 5.01
C ARG A 23 10.82 -8.93 5.23
N LYS A 24 11.78 -8.73 4.32
CA LYS A 24 13.16 -9.26 4.45
C LYS A 24 13.88 -8.67 5.66
N TYR A 25 13.72 -7.37 5.92
CA TYR A 25 14.40 -6.67 7.01
C TYR A 25 13.56 -6.51 8.28
N GLN A 26 12.44 -7.24 8.40
CA GLN A 26 11.46 -7.08 9.47
C GLN A 26 12.09 -7.09 10.87
N LYS A 27 13.00 -8.04 11.16
CA LYS A 27 13.65 -8.15 12.47
C LYS A 27 14.46 -6.89 12.81
N GLY A 28 15.21 -6.38 11.84
CA GLY A 28 16.01 -5.16 11.97
C GLY A 28 15.14 -3.94 12.24
N ILE A 29 14.03 -3.81 11.51
CA ILE A 29 13.05 -2.74 11.66
C ILE A 29 12.38 -2.80 13.05
N THR A 30 11.89 -3.98 13.47
CA THR A 30 11.24 -4.13 14.79
C THR A 30 12.18 -3.89 15.96
N SER A 31 13.48 -4.14 15.77
CA SER A 31 14.48 -3.90 16.79
C SER A 31 14.99 -2.46 16.84
N GLY A 32 14.55 -1.58 15.93
CA GLY A 32 15.04 -0.22 15.79
C GLY A 32 16.45 -0.09 15.18
N LYS A 33 17.14 -1.22 14.91
CA LYS A 33 18.47 -1.24 14.28
C LYS A 33 18.48 -0.66 12.86
N LEU A 34 17.36 -0.80 12.15
CA LEU A 34 17.16 -0.25 10.81
C LEU A 34 16.07 0.81 10.86
N THR A 35 16.47 2.08 10.76
CA THR A 35 15.56 3.22 10.77
C THR A 35 14.94 3.44 9.39
N ALA A 36 13.80 4.16 9.35
CA ALA A 36 13.13 4.51 8.09
C ALA A 36 14.06 5.25 7.12
N ASP A 37 14.96 6.11 7.62
CA ASP A 37 15.98 6.80 6.83
C ASP A 37 16.89 5.86 6.08
N LYS A 38 17.61 5.02 6.83
CA LYS A 38 18.57 4.07 6.27
C LYS A 38 17.88 3.09 5.32
N PHE A 39 16.63 2.76 5.61
CA PHE A 39 15.82 1.91 4.76
C PHE A 39 15.41 2.61 3.46
N ALA A 40 14.98 3.87 3.53
CA ALA A 40 14.61 4.68 2.38
C ALA A 40 15.81 4.88 1.44
N ASP A 41 16.98 5.26 1.96
CA ASP A 41 18.21 5.42 1.18
C ASP A 41 18.65 4.09 0.53
N ASN A 42 18.50 2.98 1.26
CA ASN A 42 18.79 1.66 0.72
C ASN A 42 17.87 1.29 -0.44
N ILE A 43 16.57 1.61 -0.36
CA ILE A 43 15.64 1.32 -1.46
C ILE A 43 15.89 2.23 -2.65
N LEU A 44 16.06 3.54 -2.42
CA LEU A 44 16.27 4.51 -3.50
C LEU A 44 17.56 4.23 -4.30
N SER A 45 18.56 3.59 -3.69
CA SER A 45 19.79 3.17 -4.36
C SER A 45 19.68 1.83 -5.13
N GLN A 46 18.54 1.14 -5.07
CA GLN A 46 18.36 -0.12 -5.80
C GLN A 46 18.13 0.10 -7.29
N HIS A 47 18.73 -0.76 -8.11
CA HIS A 47 18.53 -0.77 -9.58
C HIS A 47 17.06 -0.86 -9.99
N PHE A 48 16.22 -1.56 -9.22
CA PHE A 48 14.79 -1.63 -9.51
C PHE A 48 14.13 -0.25 -9.43
N ILE A 49 14.48 0.58 -8.44
CA ILE A 49 13.90 1.91 -8.31
C ILE A 49 14.40 2.83 -9.42
N SER A 50 15.68 2.77 -9.78
CA SER A 50 16.22 3.54 -10.90
C SER A 50 15.62 3.14 -12.26
N SER A 51 15.10 1.92 -12.39
CA SER A 51 14.38 1.49 -13.60
C SER A 51 12.95 2.03 -13.73
N ILE A 52 12.40 2.61 -12.65
CA ILE A 52 11.01 3.09 -12.58
C ILE A 52 10.96 4.61 -12.35
N LEU A 53 11.90 5.16 -11.59
CA LEU A 53 12.00 6.58 -11.28
C LEU A 53 13.22 7.20 -11.97
N ASN A 54 13.03 8.40 -12.50
CA ASN A 54 14.11 9.19 -13.06
C ASN A 54 15.11 9.59 -11.96
N GLU A 55 16.41 9.51 -12.23
CA GLU A 55 17.46 9.88 -11.31
C GLU A 55 17.32 11.32 -10.79
N LYS A 56 16.81 12.24 -11.63
CA LYS A 56 16.51 13.62 -11.21
C LYS A 56 15.53 13.66 -10.05
N ILE A 57 14.44 12.89 -10.13
CA ILE A 57 13.41 12.77 -9.09
C ILE A 57 13.99 12.18 -7.82
N VAL A 58 14.76 11.09 -7.94
CA VAL A 58 15.33 10.37 -6.78
C VAL A 58 16.30 11.28 -6.01
N ASN A 59 16.99 12.19 -6.71
CA ASN A 59 17.93 13.13 -6.11
C ASN A 59 17.28 14.38 -5.51
N GLU A 60 16.00 14.64 -5.76
CA GLU A 60 15.29 15.77 -5.14
C GLU A 60 15.13 15.59 -3.62
N THR A 61 15.59 16.58 -2.85
CA THR A 61 15.47 16.58 -1.38
C THR A 61 14.02 16.43 -0.92
N ASN A 62 13.08 17.14 -1.57
CA ASN A 62 11.66 17.08 -1.23
C ASN A 62 11.08 15.68 -1.45
N PHE A 63 11.49 15.00 -2.53
CA PHE A 63 11.06 13.64 -2.80
C PHE A 63 11.61 12.67 -1.77
N LYS A 64 12.90 12.76 -1.41
CA LYS A 64 13.51 11.92 -0.37
C LYS A 64 12.80 12.04 0.98
N ILE A 65 12.46 13.26 1.40
CA ILE A 65 11.71 13.51 2.64
C ILE A 65 10.31 12.89 2.57
N SER A 66 9.58 13.12 1.48
CA SER A 66 8.25 12.51 1.27
C SER A 66 8.33 10.97 1.25
N TYR A 67 9.34 10.41 0.60
CA TYR A 67 9.56 8.97 0.53
C TYR A 67 9.90 8.37 1.89
N ARG A 68 10.74 9.04 2.70
CA ARG A 68 11.02 8.64 4.08
C ARG A 68 9.73 8.55 4.91
N ASN A 69 8.88 9.58 4.85
CA ASN A 69 7.60 9.59 5.56
C ASN A 69 6.71 8.44 5.11
N TYR A 70 6.67 8.17 3.80
CA TYR A 70 5.95 7.04 3.24
C TYR A 70 6.47 5.68 3.75
N ILE A 71 7.78 5.48 3.80
CA ILE A 71 8.39 4.28 4.41
C ILE A 71 7.95 4.13 5.87
N GLU A 72 7.94 5.23 6.63
CA GLU A 72 7.50 5.23 8.02
C GLU A 72 6.04 4.81 8.17
N THR A 73 5.15 5.32 7.32
CA THR A 73 3.74 4.88 7.24
C THR A 73 3.66 3.37 6.96
N LEU A 74 4.45 2.84 6.02
CA LEU A 74 4.44 1.40 5.71
C LEU A 74 4.96 0.53 6.86
N ILE A 75 6.00 0.99 7.56
CA ILE A 75 6.55 0.32 8.75
C ILE A 75 5.49 0.28 9.85
N ASN A 76 4.81 1.40 10.10
CA ASN A 76 3.77 1.49 11.13
C ASN A 76 2.61 0.54 10.82
N ILE A 77 2.08 0.56 9.58
CA ILE A 77 1.05 -0.38 9.13
C ILE A 77 1.51 -1.83 9.33
N GLN A 78 2.77 -2.16 9.03
CA GLN A 78 3.29 -3.52 9.16
C GLN A 78 3.40 -3.95 10.64
N ASN A 79 3.90 -3.07 11.49
CA ASN A 79 4.04 -3.32 12.92
C ASN A 79 2.68 -3.45 13.62
N GLU A 80 1.71 -2.61 13.25
CA GLU A 80 0.32 -2.72 13.72
C GLU A 80 -0.26 -4.09 13.38
N ASN A 81 -0.14 -4.52 12.12
CA ASN A 81 -0.61 -5.82 11.66
C ASN A 81 0.02 -6.98 12.44
N LEU A 82 1.32 -6.93 12.71
CA LEU A 82 2.01 -7.94 13.51
C LEU A 82 1.58 -7.92 14.99
N SER A 83 1.38 -6.73 15.56
CA SER A 83 0.90 -6.59 16.93
C SER A 83 -0.52 -7.16 17.08
N ASN A 84 -1.38 -6.94 16.10
CA ASN A 84 -2.75 -7.44 16.06
C ASN A 84 -2.80 -8.96 15.90
N LEU A 85 -1.85 -9.55 15.16
CA LEU A 85 -1.68 -11.00 15.07
C LEU A 85 -1.29 -11.61 16.42
N ARG A 86 -0.35 -10.99 17.15
CA ARG A 86 0.07 -11.46 18.50
C ARG A 86 -1.03 -11.34 19.55
N LYS A 87 -1.91 -10.34 19.43
CA LYS A 87 -3.06 -10.12 20.34
C LYS A 87 -4.26 -11.02 20.03
N LYS A 88 -4.30 -11.70 18.88
CA LYS A 88 -5.38 -12.61 18.48
C LYS A 88 -5.15 -14.02 19.05
N SER A 89 -5.31 -14.18 20.36
CA SER A 89 -5.61 -15.50 20.92
C SER A 89 -7.12 -15.79 20.95
N THR A 90 -8.03 -14.82 20.71
CA THR A 90 -9.49 -15.05 20.87
C THR A 90 -10.45 -14.20 20.03
N LYS A 91 -10.00 -13.43 19.02
CA LYS A 91 -10.93 -12.63 18.18
C LYS A 91 -11.04 -13.16 16.75
N THR A 92 -12.20 -13.76 16.44
CA THR A 92 -12.66 -13.99 15.06
C THR A 92 -12.49 -12.71 14.26
N ALA A 93 -11.81 -12.80 13.12
CA ALA A 93 -11.64 -11.64 12.25
C ALA A 93 -13.04 -11.10 11.90
N LYS A 94 -13.28 -9.81 12.13
CA LYS A 94 -14.52 -9.15 11.71
C LYS A 94 -14.67 -9.38 10.21
N CYS A 95 -15.57 -10.29 9.84
CA CYS A 95 -16.02 -10.43 8.48
C CYS A 95 -16.78 -9.13 8.12
N PHE A 96 -16.69 -8.72 6.86
CA PHE A 96 -17.42 -7.58 6.32
C PHE A 96 -18.93 -7.69 6.55
N ASN A 97 -19.63 -6.56 6.58
CA ASN A 97 -21.09 -6.56 6.57
C ASN A 97 -21.58 -6.88 5.14
N ILE A 98 -22.54 -7.79 4.99
CA ILE A 98 -23.14 -8.19 3.69
C ILE A 98 -23.56 -6.95 2.89
N SER A 99 -24.06 -5.92 3.57
CA SER A 99 -24.43 -4.63 2.96
C SER A 99 -23.28 -3.98 2.18
N GLN A 100 -22.05 -3.97 2.73
CA GLN A 100 -20.88 -3.37 2.08
C GLN A 100 -20.50 -4.11 0.79
N ILE A 101 -20.65 -5.43 0.77
CA ILE A 101 -20.40 -6.22 -0.46
C ILE A 101 -21.45 -5.91 -1.51
N THR A 102 -22.72 -5.83 -1.13
CA THR A 102 -23.79 -5.50 -2.06
C THR A 102 -23.58 -4.11 -2.67
N GLN A 103 -23.22 -3.13 -1.84
CA GLN A 103 -22.87 -1.78 -2.31
C GLN A 103 -21.68 -1.81 -3.28
N LEU A 104 -20.61 -2.53 -2.93
CA LEU A 104 -19.44 -2.66 -3.80
C LEU A 104 -19.78 -3.33 -5.14
N LYS A 105 -20.59 -4.39 -5.14
CA LYS A 105 -21.06 -5.06 -6.36
C LYS A 105 -21.81 -4.10 -7.27
N ASN A 106 -22.76 -3.36 -6.73
CA ASN A 106 -23.54 -2.39 -7.51
C ASN A 106 -22.64 -1.30 -8.09
N LEU A 107 -21.70 -0.79 -7.28
CA LEU A 107 -20.75 0.23 -7.71
C LEU A 107 -19.84 -0.25 -8.84
N LEU A 108 -19.30 -1.47 -8.74
CA LEU A 108 -18.47 -2.08 -9.78
C LEU A 108 -19.25 -2.26 -11.10
N SER A 109 -20.47 -2.81 -11.04
CA SER A 109 -21.34 -2.97 -12.21
C SER A 109 -21.67 -1.64 -12.89
N ASN A 110 -21.93 -0.59 -12.11
CA ASN A 110 -22.30 0.72 -12.65
C ASN A 110 -21.13 1.47 -13.29
N THR A 111 -19.90 1.18 -12.86
CA THR A 111 -18.69 1.91 -13.28
C THR A 111 -17.85 1.13 -14.31
N GLY A 112 -18.24 -0.11 -14.62
CA GLY A 112 -17.53 -0.97 -15.56
C GLY A 112 -16.22 -1.53 -15.01
N TYR A 113 -16.06 -1.60 -13.69
CA TYR A 113 -14.90 -2.22 -13.05
C TYR A 113 -15.17 -3.67 -12.66
N ASN A 114 -14.18 -4.52 -12.83
CA ASN A 114 -14.18 -5.92 -12.41
C ASN A 114 -13.26 -6.11 -11.22
N LEU A 115 -13.72 -6.86 -10.21
CA LEU A 115 -12.90 -7.27 -9.08
C LEU A 115 -12.08 -8.52 -9.46
N LEU A 116 -10.76 -8.44 -9.29
CA LEU A 116 -9.79 -9.48 -9.63
C LEU A 116 -9.57 -10.52 -8.52
N ILE A 117 -10.04 -10.21 -7.30
CA ILE A 117 -9.92 -11.10 -6.14
C ILE A 117 -11.31 -11.45 -5.57
N PRO A 118 -11.50 -12.63 -4.98
CA PRO A 118 -12.78 -12.95 -4.33
C PRO A 118 -13.12 -12.01 -3.17
N TYR A 119 -14.37 -11.56 -3.08
CA TYR A 119 -14.85 -10.66 -2.01
C TYR A 119 -14.52 -11.13 -0.60
N LYS A 120 -14.44 -12.44 -0.36
CA LYS A 120 -14.10 -13.04 0.95
C LYS A 120 -12.72 -12.66 1.48
N TYR A 121 -11.82 -12.19 0.62
CA TYR A 121 -10.47 -11.77 1.01
C TYR A 121 -10.34 -10.27 1.26
N LEU A 122 -11.40 -9.49 1.02
CA LEU A 122 -11.40 -8.05 1.26
C LEU A 122 -11.58 -7.74 2.73
N THR A 123 -10.77 -6.82 3.24
CA THR A 123 -11.01 -6.17 4.54
C THR A 123 -11.89 -4.93 4.36
N ALA A 124 -12.46 -4.40 5.44
CA ALA A 124 -13.24 -3.15 5.38
C ALA A 124 -12.43 -1.99 4.76
N ARG A 125 -11.15 -1.88 5.15
CA ARG A 125 -10.19 -0.91 4.57
C ARG A 125 -9.95 -1.15 3.08
N ASP A 126 -10.03 -2.39 2.61
CA ASP A 126 -9.91 -2.67 1.17
C ASP A 126 -11.16 -2.21 0.42
N ILE A 127 -12.35 -2.45 0.98
CA ILE A 127 -13.61 -1.99 0.36
C ILE A 127 -13.63 -0.45 0.26
N GLU A 128 -13.29 0.24 1.35
CA GLU A 128 -13.19 1.71 1.37
C GLU A 128 -12.15 2.23 0.39
N GLY A 129 -11.00 1.56 0.29
CA GLY A 129 -9.96 1.88 -0.69
C GLY A 129 -10.43 1.73 -2.14
N ILE A 130 -11.14 0.63 -2.45
CA ILE A 130 -11.71 0.39 -3.79
C ILE A 130 -12.76 1.46 -4.13
N VAL A 131 -13.66 1.76 -3.20
CA VAL A 131 -14.71 2.78 -3.39
C VAL A 131 -14.07 4.15 -3.63
N THR A 132 -13.07 4.51 -2.84
CA THR A 132 -12.32 5.77 -3.02
C THR A 132 -11.67 5.82 -4.40
N LEU A 133 -10.93 4.76 -4.79
CA LEU A 133 -10.27 4.70 -6.09
C LEU A 133 -11.25 4.90 -7.25
N ILE A 134 -12.43 4.27 -7.21
CA ILE A 134 -13.43 4.38 -8.28
C ILE A 134 -14.03 5.79 -8.33
N ASN A 135 -14.27 6.43 -7.18
CA ASN A 135 -14.91 7.74 -7.11
C ASN A 135 -13.95 8.91 -7.38
N THR A 136 -12.72 8.85 -6.89
CA THR A 136 -11.76 9.97 -6.93
C THR A 136 -10.57 9.72 -7.84
N GLY A 137 -10.34 8.48 -8.27
CA GLY A 137 -9.12 8.10 -8.99
C GLY A 137 -7.86 8.10 -8.13
N SER A 138 -7.99 8.16 -6.80
CA SER A 138 -6.84 8.23 -5.88
C SER A 138 -6.84 7.09 -4.85
N ILE A 139 -5.64 6.73 -4.40
CA ILE A 139 -5.43 5.71 -3.36
C ILE A 139 -4.63 6.33 -2.21
N GLU A 140 -5.09 6.09 -0.99
CA GLU A 140 -4.38 6.47 0.24
C GLU A 140 -3.01 5.78 0.33
N LEU A 141 -2.02 6.50 0.86
CA LEU A 141 -0.67 5.97 1.03
C LEU A 141 -0.68 4.74 1.95
N GLY A 142 -0.01 3.68 1.48
CA GLY A 142 0.09 2.41 2.18
C GLY A 142 -1.00 1.40 1.83
N ASN A 143 -2.00 1.80 1.05
CA ASN A 143 -3.03 0.91 0.51
C ASN A 143 -2.94 0.72 -1.01
N GLU A 144 -1.77 0.98 -1.61
CA GLU A 144 -1.56 0.89 -3.07
C GLU A 144 -1.87 -0.50 -3.65
N ARG A 145 -1.91 -1.56 -2.82
CA ARG A 145 -2.33 -2.91 -3.23
C ARG A 145 -3.71 -2.93 -3.91
N ILE A 146 -4.58 -1.97 -3.58
CA ILE A 146 -5.94 -1.84 -4.12
C ILE A 146 -5.93 -1.64 -5.63
N TYR A 147 -4.89 -1.01 -6.16
CA TYR A 147 -4.69 -0.85 -7.60
C TYR A 147 -4.72 -2.20 -8.34
N ASN A 148 -4.24 -3.28 -7.69
CA ASN A 148 -4.21 -4.63 -8.26
C ASN A 148 -5.47 -5.45 -7.99
N TYR A 149 -6.47 -4.89 -7.30
CA TYR A 149 -7.70 -5.61 -6.95
C TYR A 149 -8.80 -5.39 -7.97
N ILE A 150 -8.75 -4.31 -8.75
CA ILE A 150 -9.75 -3.99 -9.76
C ILE A 150 -9.12 -3.78 -11.12
N SER A 151 -9.87 -4.06 -12.17
CA SER A 151 -9.52 -3.77 -13.56
C SER A 151 -10.71 -3.13 -14.25
N LYS A 152 -10.48 -2.22 -15.20
CA LYS A 152 -11.55 -1.68 -16.02
C LYS A 152 -11.86 -2.68 -17.13
N ALA A 153 -13.14 -3.03 -17.28
CA ALA A 153 -13.63 -3.92 -18.32
C ALA A 153 -13.53 -3.29 -19.71
#